data_AF-A0A929KRD4-F1
#
_entry.id   AF-A0A929KRD4-F1
#
_cell.length_a   1.000
_cell.length_b   1.000
_cell.length_c   1.000
_cell.angle_alpha   90.00
_cell.angle_beta   90.00
_cell.angle_gamma   90.00
#
_symmetry.space_group_name_H-M   'P 1'
#
loop_
_entity.id
_entity.type
_entity.pdbx_description
1 polymer ?
#
loop_
_entity_poly.entity_id
_entity_poly.type
_entity_poly.pdbx_seq_one_letter_code
_entity_poly.pdbx_strand_id
1 'polypeptide(L)'
;MTDEPEAPESLLPYDRWTEDAMREVALRALEYVVDNGLPGEHHFYLTFRTGHPGVRMPAHLRARYPEEMTIVLQHQYRDLKVDRLARTVSVGLVFGGVPASLVLPFGALTAFWDPHVRVGMRFRSEIDQDLAEPEAEPFKAAVPDENEAEPEPETPAEPAQVVSLDAFRRKRD
;
A
#
# COMPACT_ATOMS: atom_id res chain seq x y z
N MET A 1 -17.04 28.86 -27.71
CA MET A 1 -16.34 29.08 -26.44
C MET A 1 -17.43 29.04 -25.39
N THR A 2 -17.63 27.87 -24.80
CA THR A 2 -18.57 27.70 -23.71
C THR A 2 -17.74 27.81 -22.45
N ASP A 3 -17.85 28.94 -21.76
CA ASP A 3 -17.41 29.06 -20.37
C ASP A 3 -18.32 28.12 -19.56
N GLU A 4 -17.82 26.93 -19.21
CA GLU A 4 -18.45 26.12 -18.17
C GLU A 4 -18.24 26.85 -16.85
N PRO A 5 -19.29 27.15 -16.08
CA PRO A 5 -19.12 27.79 -14.78
C PRO A 5 -18.34 26.85 -13.86
N GLU A 6 -17.22 27.32 -13.33
CA GLU A 6 -16.47 26.62 -12.29
C GLU A 6 -17.42 26.26 -11.15
N ALA A 7 -17.40 24.98 -10.74
CA ALA A 7 -18.17 24.54 -9.59
C ALA A 7 -17.70 25.31 -8.35
N PRO A 8 -18.62 25.70 -7.44
CA PRO A 8 -18.24 26.42 -6.24
C PRO A 8 -17.30 25.59 -5.37
N GLU A 9 -16.31 26.25 -4.76
CA GLU A 9 -15.41 25.63 -3.80
C GLU A 9 -16.20 25.05 -2.61
N SER A 10 -15.89 23.80 -2.23
CA SER A 10 -16.57 23.13 -1.12
C SER A 10 -16.03 23.63 0.22
N LEU A 11 -16.90 24.19 1.06
CA LEU A 11 -16.56 24.56 2.45
C LEU A 11 -16.53 23.36 3.41
N LEU A 12 -16.91 22.16 2.94
CA LEU A 12 -16.91 20.92 3.70
C LEU A 12 -15.72 20.06 3.29
N PRO A 13 -15.01 19.42 4.24
CA PRO A 13 -13.80 18.64 3.97
C PRO A 13 -14.13 17.23 3.44
N TYR A 14 -14.98 17.15 2.40
CA TYR A 14 -15.44 15.88 1.83
C TYR A 14 -14.27 14.99 1.37
N ASP A 15 -13.20 15.57 0.84
CA ASP A 15 -12.02 14.82 0.42
C ASP A 15 -11.39 14.08 1.59
N ARG A 16 -11.26 14.74 2.74
CA ARG A 16 -10.72 14.13 3.96
C ARG A 16 -11.64 13.02 4.46
N TRP A 17 -12.94 13.26 4.53
CA TRP A 17 -13.90 12.24 4.97
C TRP A 17 -13.95 11.03 4.03
N THR A 18 -13.83 11.27 2.73
CA THR A 18 -13.79 10.20 1.72
C THR A 18 -12.51 9.39 1.86
N GLU A 19 -11.37 10.05 2.04
CA GLU A 19 -10.09 9.39 2.29
C GLU A 19 -10.11 8.55 3.58
N ASP A 20 -10.65 9.10 4.67
CA ASP A 20 -10.83 8.39 5.94
C ASP A 20 -11.72 7.15 5.76
N ALA A 21 -12.82 7.28 5.01
CA ALA A 21 -13.72 6.17 4.71
C ALA A 21 -13.04 5.09 3.85
N MET A 22 -12.24 5.48 2.85
CA MET A 22 -11.45 4.54 2.05
C MET A 22 -10.39 3.82 2.88
N ARG A 23 -9.70 4.53 3.79
CA ARG A 23 -8.74 3.89 4.71
C ARG A 23 -9.43 2.83 5.57
N GLU A 24 -10.65 3.13 6.03
CA GLU A 24 -11.46 2.17 6.77
C GLU A 24 -11.88 0.94 5.94
N VAL A 25 -12.07 1.08 4.63
CA VAL A 25 -12.29 -0.08 3.73
C VAL A 25 -11.05 -0.97 3.70
N ALA A 26 -9.86 -0.39 3.54
CA ALA A 26 -8.60 -1.14 3.57
C ALA A 26 -8.38 -1.88 4.90
N LEU A 27 -8.66 -1.21 6.03
CA LEU A 27 -8.52 -1.83 7.36
C LEU A 27 -9.52 -2.98 7.56
N ARG A 28 -10.76 -2.84 7.09
CA ARG A 28 -11.74 -3.94 7.12
C ARG A 28 -11.31 -5.14 6.27
N ALA A 29 -10.69 -4.90 5.11
CA ALA A 29 -10.13 -5.98 4.30
C ALA A 29 -9.02 -6.73 5.05
N LEU A 30 -8.14 -6.00 5.75
CA LEU A 30 -7.10 -6.62 6.58
C LEU A 30 -7.69 -7.39 7.76
N GLU A 31 -8.70 -6.85 8.45
CA GLU A 31 -9.42 -7.55 9.54
C GLU A 31 -10.06 -8.84 9.05
N TYR A 32 -10.71 -8.81 7.88
CA TYR A 32 -11.28 -10.02 7.29
C TYR A 32 -10.21 -11.09 7.07
N VAL A 33 -9.02 -10.70 6.59
CA VAL A 33 -7.90 -11.62 6.37
C VAL A 33 -7.30 -12.15 7.68
N VAL A 34 -7.31 -11.37 8.76
CA VAL A 34 -6.91 -11.86 10.09
C VAL A 34 -7.77 -13.05 10.53
N ASP A 35 -9.09 -12.95 10.33
CA ASP A 35 -10.03 -13.96 10.81
C ASP A 35 -10.20 -15.15 9.85
N ASN A 36 -10.08 -14.91 8.53
CA ASN A 36 -10.45 -15.89 7.50
C ASN A 36 -9.27 -16.33 6.61
N GLY A 37 -8.12 -15.67 6.73
CA GLY A 37 -7.06 -15.77 5.71
C GLY A 37 -7.44 -15.03 4.42
N LEU A 38 -6.57 -15.11 3.41
CA LEU A 38 -6.86 -14.55 2.09
C LEU A 38 -7.79 -15.51 1.32
N PRO A 39 -8.98 -15.06 0.88
CA PRO A 39 -9.86 -15.87 0.06
C PRO A 39 -9.33 -15.92 -1.39
N GLY A 40 -9.52 -17.07 -2.07
CA GLY A 40 -9.19 -17.20 -3.49
C GLY A 40 -7.76 -16.78 -3.83
N GLU A 41 -7.62 -15.91 -4.84
CA GLU A 41 -6.33 -15.38 -5.32
C GLU A 41 -6.07 -13.94 -4.85
N HIS A 42 -6.87 -13.46 -3.90
CA HIS A 42 -6.68 -12.13 -3.32
C HIS A 42 -5.31 -12.03 -2.66
N HIS A 43 -4.63 -10.90 -2.90
CA HIS A 43 -3.41 -10.53 -2.22
C HIS A 43 -3.28 -9.02 -2.19
N PHE A 44 -2.64 -8.48 -1.14
CA PHE A 44 -2.66 -7.04 -0.89
C PHE A 44 -1.27 -6.44 -0.95
N TYR A 45 -1.15 -5.32 -1.64
CA TYR A 45 0.00 -4.43 -1.58
C TYR A 45 -0.33 -3.32 -0.58
N LEU A 46 0.44 -3.25 0.50
CA LEU A 46 0.35 -2.18 1.49
C LEU A 46 1.56 -1.28 1.36
N THR A 47 1.36 -0.03 0.98
CA THR A 47 2.42 0.99 0.96
C THR A 47 2.28 1.88 2.18
N PHE A 48 3.41 2.17 2.82
CA PHE A 48 3.46 3.01 4.02
C PHE A 48 4.74 3.84 4.08
N ARG A 49 4.67 4.94 4.81
CA ARG A 49 5.83 5.79 5.11
C ARG A 49 6.68 5.20 6.22
N THR A 50 7.93 4.91 5.93
CA THR A 50 8.84 4.24 6.89
C THR A 50 9.29 5.18 8.01
N GLY A 51 9.27 6.49 7.76
CA GLY A 51 9.58 7.55 8.72
C GLY A 51 8.43 7.97 9.63
N HIS A 52 7.21 7.45 9.45
CA HIS A 52 6.07 7.87 10.25
C HIS A 52 6.25 7.51 11.74
N PRO A 53 5.94 8.42 12.69
CA PRO A 53 6.00 8.13 14.12
C PRO A 53 5.22 6.87 14.48
N GLY A 54 5.84 5.98 15.25
CA GLY A 54 5.22 4.71 15.66
C GLY A 54 5.46 3.54 14.69
N VAL A 55 5.97 3.76 13.48
CA VAL A 55 6.40 2.65 12.60
C VAL A 55 7.59 1.93 13.24
N ARG A 56 7.45 0.62 13.46
CA ARG A 56 8.53 -0.26 13.93
C ARG A 56 8.90 -1.22 12.82
N MET A 57 10.17 -1.20 12.42
CA MET A 57 10.75 -2.08 11.41
C MET A 57 12.26 -2.24 11.66
N PRO A 58 12.89 -3.31 11.16
CA PRO A 58 14.34 -3.47 11.23
C PRO A 58 15.10 -2.27 10.62
N ALA A 59 16.19 -1.86 11.27
CA ALA A 59 16.99 -0.72 10.84
C ALA A 59 17.56 -0.86 9.42
N HIS A 60 17.95 -2.09 9.02
CA HIS A 60 18.46 -2.35 7.68
C HIS A 60 17.38 -2.14 6.59
N LEU A 61 16.10 -2.46 6.88
CA LEU A 61 15.01 -2.19 5.95
C LEU A 61 14.73 -0.69 5.86
N ARG A 62 14.77 0.03 6.99
CA ARG A 62 14.59 1.49 7.00
C ARG A 62 15.70 2.21 6.23
N ALA A 63 16.95 1.76 6.37
CA ALA A 63 18.07 2.32 5.62
C ALA A 63 17.93 2.09 4.11
N ARG A 64 17.35 0.94 3.71
CA ARG A 64 17.12 0.60 2.31
C ARG A 64 15.90 1.31 1.71
N TYR A 65 14.87 1.54 2.51
CA TYR A 65 13.61 2.17 2.13
C TYR A 65 13.36 3.40 3.05
N PRO A 66 14.05 4.52 2.81
CA PRO A 66 14.05 5.66 3.75
C PRO A 66 12.76 6.49 3.73
N GLU A 67 11.99 6.49 2.64
CA GLU A 67 10.78 7.29 2.50
C GLU A 67 9.51 6.44 2.61
N GLU A 68 9.35 5.50 1.67
CA GLU A 68 8.21 4.60 1.61
C GLU A 68 8.65 3.15 1.37
N MET A 69 7.81 2.22 1.82
CA MET A 69 7.99 0.80 1.60
C MET A 69 6.64 0.17 1.27
N THR A 70 6.63 -0.70 0.25
CA THR A 70 5.48 -1.54 -0.09
C THR A 70 5.76 -2.98 0.33
N ILE A 71 4.80 -3.59 1.03
CA ILE A 71 4.82 -5.01 1.39
C ILE A 71 3.65 -5.74 0.71
N VAL A 72 3.85 -7.02 0.43
CA VAL A 72 2.82 -7.87 -0.18
C VAL A 72 2.33 -8.90 0.85
N LEU A 73 1.02 -8.93 1.08
CA LEU A 73 0.34 -9.96 1.86
C LEU A 73 -0.27 -10.97 0.88
N GLN A 74 0.40 -12.12 0.72
CA GLN A 74 -0.03 -13.23 -0.12
C GLN A 74 0.18 -14.56 0.62
N HIS A 75 1.15 -15.40 0.21
CA HIS A 75 1.33 -16.73 0.79
C HIS A 75 2.22 -16.77 2.03
N GLN A 76 3.19 -15.85 2.13
CA GLN A 76 4.26 -15.92 3.13
C GLN A 76 4.22 -14.75 4.12
N TYR A 77 3.08 -14.60 4.82
CA TYR A 77 2.97 -13.74 5.98
C TYR A 77 2.52 -14.54 7.21
N ARG A 78 2.75 -13.99 8.39
CA ARG A 78 2.32 -14.58 9.66
C ARG A 78 1.97 -13.50 10.66
N ASP A 79 1.23 -13.87 11.71
CA ASP A 79 0.90 -12.99 12.83
C ASP A 79 0.32 -11.64 12.38
N LEU A 80 -0.48 -11.64 11.29
CA LEU A 80 -1.21 -10.45 10.87
C LEU A 80 -2.19 -10.08 11.98
N LYS A 81 -2.16 -8.83 12.42
CA LYS A 81 -3.10 -8.30 13.41
C LYS A 81 -3.48 -6.88 13.04
N VAL A 82 -4.75 -6.55 13.27
CA VAL A 82 -5.26 -5.18 13.23
C VAL A 82 -5.73 -4.84 14.64
N ASP A 83 -5.05 -3.89 15.29
CA ASP A 83 -5.40 -3.40 16.62
C ASP A 83 -6.05 -2.03 16.51
N ARG A 84 -7.37 -1.98 16.74
CA ARG A 84 -8.16 -0.74 16.70
C ARG A 84 -7.89 0.19 17.87
N LEU A 85 -7.54 -0.36 19.04
CA LEU A 85 -7.26 0.43 20.24
C LEU A 85 -5.90 1.13 20.11
N ALA A 86 -4.87 0.39 19.67
CA ALA A 86 -3.55 0.92 19.40
C ALA A 86 -3.45 1.65 18.04
N ARG A 87 -4.46 1.50 17.18
CA ARG A 87 -4.50 2.01 15.79
C ARG A 87 -3.31 1.54 14.95
N THR A 88 -3.01 0.24 15.01
CA THR A 88 -1.86 -0.36 14.30
C THR A 88 -2.22 -1.63 13.56
N VAL A 89 -1.59 -1.84 12.41
CA VAL A 89 -1.48 -3.14 11.73
C VAL A 89 -0.10 -3.72 12.04
N SER A 90 0.00 -4.99 12.42
CA SER A 90 1.29 -5.67 12.56
C SER A 90 1.33 -6.94 11.73
N VAL A 91 2.50 -7.28 11.18
CA VAL A 91 2.68 -8.49 10.39
C VAL A 91 4.12 -8.99 10.44
N GLY A 92 4.30 -10.30 10.42
CA GLY A 92 5.58 -10.98 10.21
C GLY A 92 5.77 -11.37 8.74
N LEU A 93 6.92 -11.01 8.17
CA LEU A 93 7.32 -11.30 6.79
C LEU A 93 8.76 -11.83 6.75
N VAL A 94 9.21 -12.27 5.57
CA VAL A 94 10.59 -12.68 5.33
C VAL A 94 11.19 -11.80 4.24
N PHE A 95 12.30 -11.14 4.54
CA PHE A 95 13.02 -10.23 3.63
C PHE A 95 14.39 -10.81 3.31
N GLY A 96 14.63 -11.21 2.06
CA GLY A 96 15.91 -11.81 1.66
C GLY A 96 16.28 -13.04 2.49
N GLY A 97 15.28 -13.86 2.87
CA GLY A 97 15.46 -15.03 3.74
C GLY A 97 15.50 -14.72 5.24
N VAL A 98 15.51 -13.44 5.65
CA VAL A 98 15.54 -13.05 7.06
C VAL A 98 14.14 -12.68 7.55
N PRO A 99 13.59 -13.37 8.57
CA PRO A 99 12.29 -13.01 9.11
C PRO A 99 12.33 -11.66 9.83
N ALA A 100 11.31 -10.84 9.62
CA ALA A 100 11.13 -9.56 10.30
C ALA A 100 9.66 -9.33 10.67
N SER A 101 9.45 -8.52 11.70
CA SER A 101 8.12 -8.03 12.09
C SER A 101 8.02 -6.54 11.83
N LEU A 102 6.88 -6.13 11.31
CA LEU A 102 6.52 -4.74 11.06
C LEU A 102 5.33 -4.37 11.95
N VAL A 103 5.34 -3.15 12.49
CA VAL A 103 4.19 -2.52 13.15
C VAL A 103 3.95 -1.18 12.49
N LEU A 104 2.78 -1.01 11.91
CA LEU A 104 2.38 0.10 11.05
C LEU A 104 1.18 0.83 11.68
N PRO A 105 1.32 2.07 12.15
CA PRO A 105 0.17 2.91 12.51
C PRO A 105 -0.77 3.08 11.30
N PHE A 106 -2.08 3.21 11.52
CA PHE A 106 -3.03 3.39 10.43
C PHE A 106 -2.72 4.63 9.57
N GLY A 107 -2.28 5.73 10.19
CA GLY A 107 -1.87 6.97 9.51
C GLY A 107 -0.56 6.85 8.71
N ALA A 108 0.21 5.79 8.91
CA ALA A 108 1.41 5.52 8.13
C ALA A 108 1.11 4.90 6.76
N LEU A 109 -0.07 4.26 6.58
CA LEU A 109 -0.49 3.70 5.30
C LEU A 109 -0.74 4.83 4.30
N THR A 110 -0.15 4.69 3.11
CA THR A 110 -0.30 5.65 2.00
C THR A 110 -0.92 5.02 0.76
N ALA A 111 -0.91 3.69 0.64
CA ALA A 111 -1.70 3.00 -0.38
C ALA A 111 -2.10 1.58 0.02
N PHE A 112 -3.24 1.15 -0.51
CA PHE A 112 -3.72 -0.23 -0.53
C PHE A 112 -4.04 -0.61 -1.97
N TRP A 113 -3.62 -1.79 -2.41
CA TRP A 113 -3.98 -2.32 -3.72
C TRP A 113 -4.22 -3.82 -3.67
N ASP A 114 -5.32 -4.25 -4.27
CA ASP A 114 -5.64 -5.65 -4.57
C ASP A 114 -5.71 -5.82 -6.10
N PRO A 115 -4.72 -6.47 -6.73
CA PRO A 115 -4.68 -6.64 -8.18
C PRO A 115 -5.70 -7.66 -8.69
N HIS A 116 -6.12 -8.63 -7.88
CA HIS A 116 -7.04 -9.69 -8.33
C HIS A 116 -8.38 -9.10 -8.77
N VAL A 117 -8.87 -8.12 -8.02
CA VAL A 117 -10.12 -7.37 -8.33
C VAL A 117 -9.86 -5.93 -8.77
N ARG A 118 -8.60 -5.54 -8.94
CA ARG A 118 -8.16 -4.20 -9.36
C ARG A 118 -8.72 -3.09 -8.47
N VAL A 119 -8.72 -3.29 -7.16
CA VAL A 119 -9.21 -2.32 -6.17
C VAL A 119 -8.03 -1.57 -5.55
N GLY A 120 -8.07 -0.24 -5.67
CA GLY A 120 -6.97 0.63 -5.23
C GLY A 120 -7.42 1.86 -4.47
N MET A 121 -6.67 2.14 -3.41
CA MET A 121 -6.89 3.30 -2.56
C MET A 121 -5.54 3.96 -2.27
N ARG A 122 -5.50 5.29 -2.34
CA ARG A 122 -4.37 6.09 -1.86
C ARG A 122 -4.83 6.97 -0.73
N PHE A 123 -3.91 7.19 0.20
CA PHE A 123 -4.15 8.01 1.37
C PHE A 123 -3.00 8.99 1.51
N ARG A 124 -3.31 10.21 1.92
CA ARG A 124 -2.31 11.16 2.39
C ARG A 124 -1.82 10.68 3.74
N SER A 125 -0.52 10.83 3.99
CA SER A 125 0.01 10.57 5.32
C SER A 125 -0.50 11.65 6.28
N GLU A 126 -0.83 11.29 7.52
CA GLU A 126 -1.24 12.26 8.54
C GLU A 126 -0.19 13.39 8.71
N ILE A 127 1.09 13.12 8.43
CA ILE A 127 2.18 14.11 8.44
C ILE A 127 2.09 15.12 7.28
N ASP A 128 1.63 14.68 6.09
CA ASP A 128 1.43 15.58 4.94
C ASP A 128 0.14 16.39 5.09
N GLN A 129 -0.87 15.82 5.76
CA GLN A 129 -2.17 16.47 5.95
C GLN A 129 -2.07 17.73 6.80
N ASP A 130 -1.10 17.80 7.72
CA ASP A 130 -0.83 19.00 8.52
C ASP A 130 -0.05 20.08 7.74
N LEU A 131 0.48 19.76 6.54
CA LEU A 131 1.39 20.61 5.77
C LEU A 131 0.89 20.99 4.36
N ALA A 132 -0.20 20.39 3.85
CA ALA A 132 -0.61 20.52 2.44
C ALA A 132 -2.04 21.04 2.24
N GLU A 133 -2.19 22.01 1.32
CA GLU A 133 -3.45 22.38 0.66
C GLU A 133 -3.88 21.26 -0.33
N PRO A 134 -5.18 21.07 -0.60
CA PRO A 134 -5.67 19.90 -1.32
C PRO A 134 -5.36 19.97 -2.83
N GLU A 135 -4.38 19.18 -3.29
CA GLU A 135 -4.27 18.79 -4.71
C GLU A 135 -4.62 17.31 -4.86
N ALA A 136 -5.69 17.03 -5.61
CA ALA A 136 -6.12 15.68 -5.95
C ALA A 136 -5.50 15.25 -7.29
N GLU A 137 -4.40 14.50 -7.25
CA GLU A 137 -3.81 13.90 -8.45
C GLU A 137 -4.52 12.57 -8.80
N PRO A 138 -4.99 12.39 -10.05
CA PRO A 138 -5.65 11.16 -10.47
C PRO A 138 -4.69 9.96 -10.50
N PHE A 139 -5.23 8.80 -10.15
CA PHE A 139 -4.53 7.53 -10.13
C PHE A 139 -4.04 7.13 -11.54
N LYS A 140 -2.73 7.18 -11.77
CA LYS A 140 -2.03 6.33 -12.75
C LYS A 140 -1.26 5.25 -11.99
N ALA A 141 -1.89 4.10 -11.75
CA ALA A 141 -1.10 2.89 -11.56
C ALA A 141 -0.45 2.56 -12.90
N ALA A 142 0.88 2.55 -12.93
CA ALA A 142 1.58 1.72 -13.88
C ALA A 142 1.32 0.26 -13.46
N VAL A 143 0.24 -0.31 -13.99
CA VAL A 143 0.01 -1.76 -13.99
C VAL A 143 1.19 -2.40 -14.75
N PRO A 144 1.87 -3.42 -14.20
CA PRO A 144 2.66 -4.32 -15.03
C PRO A 144 1.69 -5.00 -16.01
N ASP A 145 1.99 -4.91 -17.30
CA ASP A 145 1.29 -5.64 -18.34
C ASP A 145 1.70 -7.12 -18.22
N GLU A 146 0.78 -8.00 -17.83
CA GLU A 146 1.02 -9.43 -17.67
C GLU A 146 0.98 -10.20 -19.00
N ASN A 147 1.07 -9.53 -20.15
CA ASN A 147 0.94 -10.20 -21.43
C ASN A 147 2.15 -10.01 -22.35
N GLU A 148 3.25 -10.72 -22.04
CA GLU A 148 4.13 -11.37 -23.04
C GLU A 148 5.28 -12.12 -22.34
N ALA A 149 5.11 -13.43 -22.14
CA ALA A 149 6.13 -14.48 -22.34
C ALA A 149 5.65 -15.82 -21.75
N GLU A 150 5.11 -16.72 -22.57
CA GLU A 150 5.21 -18.15 -22.28
C GLU A 150 6.69 -18.58 -22.40
N PRO A 151 7.19 -19.34 -21.42
CA PRO A 151 7.51 -20.74 -21.71
C PRO A 151 7.11 -21.72 -20.58
N GLU A 152 6.67 -22.92 -20.94
CA GLU A 152 6.51 -24.08 -20.03
C GLU A 152 7.88 -24.67 -19.56
N PRO A 153 7.96 -25.71 -18.69
CA PRO A 153 7.79 -25.67 -17.23
C PRO A 153 8.91 -26.40 -16.45
N GLU A 154 9.52 -25.85 -15.37
CA GLU A 154 10.22 -26.63 -14.32
C GLU A 154 10.19 -25.90 -12.94
N THR A 155 10.06 -26.65 -11.85
CA THR A 155 9.87 -26.28 -10.42
C THR A 155 11.16 -25.83 -9.69
N PRO A 156 11.15 -25.40 -8.39
CA PRO A 156 10.19 -24.57 -7.65
C PRO A 156 10.83 -23.40 -6.83
N ALA A 157 9.96 -22.46 -6.42
CA ALA A 157 10.07 -21.50 -5.29
C ALA A 157 10.98 -20.27 -5.44
N GLU A 158 10.37 -19.13 -5.82
CA GLU A 158 10.95 -17.81 -5.64
C GLU A 158 10.47 -17.14 -4.33
N PRO A 159 11.35 -16.44 -3.59
CA PRO A 159 11.02 -15.77 -2.33
C PRO A 159 10.27 -14.45 -2.57
N ALA A 160 9.46 -14.05 -1.59
CA ALA A 160 8.68 -12.80 -1.60
C ALA A 160 9.46 -11.61 -2.18
N GLN A 161 8.99 -11.14 -3.34
CA GLN A 161 9.66 -10.17 -4.17
C GLN A 161 9.38 -8.76 -3.66
N VAL A 162 10.40 -8.11 -3.08
CA VAL A 162 10.33 -6.68 -2.79
C VAL A 162 10.72 -5.93 -4.07
N VAL A 163 9.71 -5.46 -4.80
CA VAL A 163 9.93 -4.66 -6.01
C VAL A 163 10.37 -3.24 -5.63
N SER A 164 11.54 -2.82 -6.13
CA SER A 164 12.02 -1.43 -6.09
C SER A 164 11.73 -0.78 -7.45
N LEU A 165 10.99 0.34 -7.45
CA LEU A 165 10.51 1.02 -8.67
C LEU A 165 11.58 1.76 -9.50
N ASP A 166 12.85 1.80 -9.06
CA ASP A 166 13.92 2.57 -9.72
C ASP A 166 14.51 1.95 -11.00
N ALA A 167 14.15 0.71 -11.35
CA ALA A 167 14.68 0.05 -12.56
C ALA A 167 14.09 0.58 -13.89
N PHE A 168 13.04 1.44 -13.84
CA PHE A 168 12.26 1.80 -15.03
C PHE A 168 12.65 3.13 -15.71
N ARG A 169 13.71 3.83 -15.25
CA ARG A 169 14.04 5.19 -15.71
C ARG A 169 14.97 5.32 -16.93
N ARG A 170 15.19 4.29 -17.75
CA ARG A 170 16.00 4.45 -18.97
C ARG A 170 15.38 3.81 -20.21
N LYS A 171 14.79 4.70 -21.02
CA LYS A 171 15.25 5.11 -22.37
C LYS A 171 14.08 5.13 -23.34
N ARG A 172 13.50 6.33 -23.53
CA ARG A 172 12.82 6.69 -24.78
C ARG A 172 13.83 7.49 -25.60
N ASP A 173 14.43 6.83 -26.59
CA ASP A 173 14.82 7.48 -27.84
C ASP A 173 13.60 7.38 -28.78
#